data_AF-A0A2V1HP07-F1
#
_entry.id   AF-A0A2V1HP07-F1
#
_cell.length_a   1.000
_cell.length_b   1.000
_cell.length_c   1.000
_cell.angle_alpha   90.00
_cell.angle_beta   90.00
_cell.angle_gamma   90.00
#
_symmetry.space_group_name_H-M   'P 1'
#
loop_
_entity.id
_entity.type
_entity.pdbx_description
1 polymer ?
#
loop_
_entity_poly.entity_id
_entity_poly.type
_entity_poly.pdbx_seq_one_letter_code
_entity_poly.pdbx_strand_id
1 'polypeptide(L)'
;MTESEAAALLGVRPGASIEDVQHAFVRAARQNHPDLLSETDDEEWHRAGARFALLADARDLMLAQHPVIPVQFAPPPRKRRGIGGSVVILLLLAAALVAFVTAADAYRSDTVQNLRGGVIQAP
;
A
#
# COMPACT_ATOMS: atom_id res chain seq x y z
N MET A 1 17.00 23.60 11.63
CA MET A 1 15.81 24.45 11.41
C MET A 1 15.31 24.92 12.76
N THR A 2 15.08 26.22 12.91
CA THR A 2 14.49 26.83 14.12
C THR A 2 12.97 26.99 13.99
N GLU A 3 12.25 27.29 15.07
CA GLU A 3 10.79 27.57 15.00
C GLU A 3 10.49 28.74 14.05
N SER A 4 11.25 29.83 14.15
CA SER A 4 11.05 31.02 13.31
C SER A 4 11.26 30.70 11.83
N GLU A 5 12.27 29.88 11.51
CA GLU A 5 12.51 29.39 10.15
C GLU A 5 11.37 28.49 9.65
N ALA A 6 10.88 27.57 10.49
CA ALA A 6 9.76 26.70 10.15
C ALA A 6 8.46 27.49 9.92
N ALA A 7 8.20 28.50 10.77
CA ALA A 7 7.06 29.39 10.63
C ALA A 7 7.14 30.21 9.32
N ALA A 8 8.34 30.71 8.98
CA ALA A 8 8.57 31.40 7.72
C ALA A 8 8.36 30.49 6.49
N LEU A 9 8.83 29.23 6.55
CA LEU A 9 8.62 28.25 5.47
C LEU A 9 7.14 27.93 5.24
N LEU A 10 6.35 27.84 6.31
CA LEU A 10 4.90 27.62 6.22
C LEU A 10 4.10 28.91 5.96
N GLY A 11 4.74 30.08 6.06
CA GLY A 11 4.09 31.39 5.92
C GLY A 11 3.12 31.70 7.08
N VAL A 12 3.44 31.23 8.28
CA VAL A 12 2.68 31.48 9.51
C VAL A 12 3.53 32.26 10.51
N ARG A 13 2.89 32.78 11.57
CA ARG A 13 3.60 33.43 12.67
C ARG A 13 4.17 32.37 13.63
N PRO A 14 5.30 32.63 14.31
CA PRO A 14 5.73 31.81 15.45
C PRO A 14 4.62 31.71 16.50
N GLY A 15 4.45 30.53 17.12
CA GLY A 15 3.34 30.25 18.02
C GLY A 15 1.93 30.25 17.39
N ALA A 16 1.81 30.12 16.06
CA ALA A 16 0.53 29.89 15.39
C ALA A 16 -0.20 28.66 15.96
N SER A 17 -1.52 28.62 15.84
CA SER A 17 -2.29 27.47 16.35
C SER A 17 -1.98 26.20 15.54
N ILE A 18 -2.20 25.02 16.15
CA ILE A 18 -2.09 23.73 15.44
C ILE A 18 -2.90 23.74 14.14
N GLU A 19 -4.11 24.29 14.19
CA GLU A 19 -5.01 24.38 13.03
C GLU A 19 -4.41 25.26 11.92
N ASP A 20 -3.87 26.42 12.27
CA ASP A 20 -3.21 27.32 11.31
C ASP A 20 -1.99 26.67 10.67
N VAL A 21 -1.16 26.00 11.47
CA VAL A 21 0.03 25.26 11.00
C VAL A 21 -0.39 24.16 10.01
N GLN A 22 -1.42 23.40 10.34
CA GLN A 22 -1.92 22.33 9.47
C GLN A 22 -2.55 22.87 8.18
N HIS A 23 -3.35 23.93 8.26
CA HIS A 23 -3.94 24.57 7.08
C HIS A 23 -2.87 25.15 6.15
N ALA A 24 -1.85 25.81 6.72
CA ALA A 24 -0.73 26.33 5.97
C ALA A 24 0.08 25.22 5.30
N PHE A 25 0.38 24.15 6.03
CA PHE A 25 1.04 22.97 5.49
C PHE A 25 0.24 22.35 4.33
N VAL A 26 -1.06 22.09 4.50
CA VAL A 26 -1.90 21.50 3.44
C VAL A 26 -1.92 22.39 2.19
N ARG A 27 -2.01 23.71 2.36
CA ARG A 27 -1.95 24.67 1.24
C ARG A 27 -0.61 24.59 0.51
N ALA A 28 0.51 24.60 1.23
CA ALA A 28 1.85 24.55 0.64
C ALA A 28 2.16 23.18 0.01
N ALA A 29 1.75 22.10 0.67
CA ALA A 29 1.87 20.72 0.21
C ALA A 29 1.16 20.51 -1.12
N ARG A 30 -0.08 21.00 -1.26
CA ARG A 30 -0.84 20.91 -2.52
C ARG A 30 -0.17 21.65 -3.68
N GLN A 31 0.64 22.66 -3.42
CA GLN A 31 1.33 23.43 -4.47
C GLN A 31 2.69 22.81 -4.85
N ASN A 32 3.27 21.99 -3.98
CA ASN A 32 4.61 21.42 -4.16
C ASN A 32 4.60 19.89 -4.21
N HIS A 33 3.43 19.26 -4.36
CA HIS A 33 3.32 17.80 -4.33
C HIS A 33 3.97 17.19 -5.58
N PRO A 34 4.84 16.18 -5.45
CA PRO A 34 5.50 15.56 -6.59
C PRO A 34 4.52 14.92 -7.59
N ASP A 35 3.36 14.43 -7.13
CA ASP A 35 2.30 13.89 -8.01
C ASP A 35 1.68 14.91 -8.99
N LEU A 36 1.96 16.21 -8.84
CA LEU A 36 1.54 17.21 -9.83
C LEU A 36 2.44 17.22 -11.08
N LEU A 37 3.61 16.60 -11.00
CA LEU A 37 4.59 16.55 -12.08
C LEU A 37 4.38 15.28 -12.91
N SER A 38 4.60 15.38 -14.22
CA SER A 38 4.56 14.22 -15.10
C SER A 38 5.78 13.33 -14.88
N GLU A 39 5.63 12.02 -15.10
CA GLU A 39 6.69 11.00 -14.93
C GLU A 39 7.94 11.20 -15.81
N THR A 40 7.95 12.21 -16.68
CA THR A 40 9.05 12.52 -17.61
C THR A 40 10.10 13.50 -17.08
N ASP A 41 9.88 14.17 -15.94
CA ASP A 41 10.83 15.13 -15.36
C ASP A 41 11.35 14.68 -13.98
N ASP A 42 12.29 13.73 -14.00
CA ASP A 42 12.88 13.13 -12.80
C ASP A 42 13.55 14.16 -11.87
N GLU A 43 14.22 15.17 -12.45
CA GLU A 43 14.94 16.18 -11.67
C GLU A 43 13.97 17.16 -11.00
N GLU A 44 12.90 17.56 -11.69
CA GLU A 44 11.84 18.35 -11.08
C GLU A 44 11.08 17.55 -10.00
N TRP A 45 10.84 16.26 -10.23
CA TRP A 45 10.20 15.35 -9.27
C TRP A 45 11.02 15.23 -7.98
N HIS A 46 12.34 15.02 -8.09
CA HIS A 46 13.24 15.01 -6.93
C HIS A 46 13.25 16.35 -6.18
N ARG A 47 13.27 17.48 -6.90
CA ARG A 47 13.20 18.82 -6.28
C ARG A 47 11.86 19.09 -5.60
N ALA A 48 10.75 18.62 -6.16
CA ALA A 48 9.44 18.70 -5.51
C ALA A 48 9.38 17.83 -4.24
N GLY A 49 9.89 16.60 -4.31
CA GLY A 49 10.02 15.72 -3.14
C GLY A 49 10.85 16.34 -2.01
N ALA A 50 11.99 16.96 -2.33
CA ALA A 50 12.83 17.65 -1.36
C ALA A 50 12.11 18.86 -0.72
N ARG A 51 11.39 19.67 -1.52
CA ARG A 51 10.59 20.78 -1.02
C ARG A 51 9.46 20.31 -0.11
N PHE A 52 8.79 19.23 -0.48
CA PHE A 52 7.73 18.63 0.32
C PHE A 52 8.26 18.11 1.67
N ALA A 53 9.42 17.43 1.67
CA ALA A 53 10.06 16.97 2.90
C ALA A 53 10.39 18.14 3.84
N LEU A 54 10.94 19.25 3.32
CA LEU A 54 11.20 20.45 4.12
C LEU A 54 9.93 21.04 4.75
N LEU A 55 8.81 21.07 4.02
CA LEU A 55 7.52 21.52 4.55
C LEU A 55 6.99 20.58 5.66
N ALA A 56 7.21 19.27 5.52
CA ALA A 56 6.81 18.29 6.52
C ALA A 56 7.63 18.44 7.81
N ASP A 57 8.95 18.61 7.68
CA ASP A 57 9.85 18.85 8.82
C ASP A 57 9.46 20.15 9.56
N ALA A 58 9.08 21.21 8.81
CA ALA A 58 8.67 22.48 9.39
C ALA A 58 7.37 22.32 10.21
N ARG A 59 6.39 21.59 9.67
CA ARG A 59 5.16 21.24 10.38
C ARG A 59 5.47 20.48 11.66
N ASP A 60 6.28 19.43 11.58
CA ASP A 60 6.54 18.55 12.73
C ASP A 60 7.27 19.30 13.85
N LEU A 61 8.21 20.18 13.49
CA LEU A 61 8.88 21.07 14.44
C LEU A 61 7.92 22.05 15.12
N MET A 62 6.96 22.61 14.38
CA MET A 62 5.93 23.49 14.94
C MET A 62 4.98 22.72 15.85
N LEU A 63 4.54 21.53 15.46
CA LEU A 63 3.64 20.69 16.24
C LEU A 63 4.28 20.15 17.53
N ALA A 64 5.58 19.87 17.52
CA ALA A 64 6.31 19.40 18.69
C ALA A 64 6.33 20.42 19.84
N GLN A 65 6.09 21.69 19.55
CA GLN A 65 6.05 22.77 20.54
C GLN A 65 4.66 22.95 21.15
N HIS A 66 3.64 22.34 20.58
CA HIS A 66 2.31 22.36 21.16
C HIS A 66 2.17 21.25 22.22
N PRO A 67 1.64 21.57 23.41
CA PRO A 67 1.39 20.57 24.43
C PRO A 67 0.34 19.57 23.95
N VAL A 68 0.75 18.32 23.74
CA VAL A 68 -0.17 17.23 23.39
C VAL A 68 -0.86 16.78 24.67
N ILE A 69 -2.15 17.09 24.81
CA ILE A 69 -2.99 16.44 25.83
C ILE A 69 -3.21 15.01 25.35
N PRO A 70 -2.76 13.97 26.08
CA PRO A 70 -2.98 12.59 25.67
C PRO A 70 -4.48 12.28 25.71
N VAL A 71 -5.10 12.26 24.53
CA VAL A 71 -6.46 11.76 24.38
C VAL A 71 -6.40 10.24 24.52
N GLN A 72 -6.93 9.70 25.62
CA GLN A 72 -7.11 8.26 25.76
C GLN A 72 -8.20 7.80 24.77
N PHE A 73 -7.78 7.31 23.61
CA PHE A 73 -8.69 6.64 22.69
C PHE A 73 -8.98 5.23 23.24
N ALA A 74 -10.21 5.00 23.67
CA ALA A 74 -10.68 3.63 23.88
C ALA A 74 -10.61 2.89 22.53
N PRO A 75 -9.98 1.70 22.45
CA PRO A 75 -9.85 0.99 21.19
C PRO A 75 -11.25 0.65 20.65
N PRO A 76 -11.52 0.86 19.35
CA PRO A 76 -12.80 0.49 18.77
C PRO A 76 -13.01 -1.03 18.92
N PRO A 77 -14.26 -1.51 19.12
CA PRO A 77 -14.53 -2.94 19.20
C PRO A 77 -14.07 -3.63 17.92
N ARG A 78 -13.02 -4.45 18.03
CA ARG A 78 -12.49 -5.23 16.90
C ARG A 78 -13.55 -6.22 16.45
N LYS A 79 -14.20 -5.95 15.30
CA LYS A 79 -15.10 -6.92 14.64
C LYS A 79 -14.26 -8.13 14.24
N ARG A 80 -14.38 -9.24 14.99
CA ARG A 80 -13.71 -10.51 14.70
C ARG A 80 -14.14 -11.00 13.31
N ARG A 81 -13.34 -10.74 12.28
CA ARG A 81 -13.53 -11.29 10.93
C ARG A 81 -13.24 -12.79 11.02
N GLY A 82 -14.28 -13.61 10.94
CA GLY A 82 -14.18 -15.06 11.12
C GLY A 82 -13.29 -15.73 10.07
N ILE A 83 -12.41 -16.62 10.52
CA ILE A 83 -11.44 -17.39 9.73
C ILE A 83 -12.13 -18.38 8.74
N GLY A 84 -13.44 -18.63 8.90
CA GLY A 84 -14.17 -19.68 8.17
C GLY A 84 -14.19 -19.54 6.65
N GLY A 85 -14.16 -18.33 6.10
CA GLY A 85 -14.20 -18.13 4.64
C GLY A 85 -12.94 -18.64 3.92
N SER A 86 -11.76 -18.51 4.55
CA SER A 86 -10.50 -18.92 3.95
C SER A 86 -10.35 -20.44 3.91
N VAL A 87 -10.85 -21.15 4.92
CA VAL A 87 -10.77 -22.62 5.00
C VAL A 87 -11.61 -23.28 3.90
N VAL A 88 -12.81 -22.75 3.63
CA VAL A 88 -13.68 -23.29 2.57
C VAL A 88 -13.05 -23.13 1.19
N ILE A 89 -12.45 -21.97 0.90
CA ILE A 89 -11.76 -21.72 -0.37
C ILE A 89 -10.57 -22.67 -0.54
N LEU A 90 -9.77 -22.88 0.51
CA LEU A 90 -8.64 -23.81 0.46
C LEU A 90 -9.08 -25.26 0.21
N LEU A 91 -10.16 -25.70 0.84
CA LEU A 91 -10.72 -27.04 0.59
C LEU A 91 -11.23 -27.20 -0.84
N LEU A 92 -11.92 -26.19 -1.38
CA LEU A 92 -12.40 -26.21 -2.76
C LEU A 92 -11.24 -26.22 -3.76
N LEU A 93 -10.21 -25.40 -3.54
CA LEU A 93 -9.02 -25.39 -4.38
C LEU A 93 -8.27 -26.72 -4.34
N ALA A 94 -8.10 -27.32 -3.16
CA ALA A 94 -7.47 -28.63 -3.02
C ALA A 94 -8.25 -29.73 -3.76
N ALA A 95 -9.59 -29.74 -3.61
CA ALA A 95 -10.45 -30.69 -4.33
C ALA A 95 -10.37 -30.51 -5.85
N ALA A 96 -10.38 -29.26 -6.34
CA ALA A 96 -10.25 -28.96 -7.76
C ALA A 96 -8.89 -29.42 -8.32
N LEU A 97 -7.81 -29.22 -7.56
CA LEU A 97 -6.47 -29.66 -7.95
C LEU A 97 -6.40 -31.19 -8.06
N VAL A 98 -6.92 -31.92 -7.08
CA VAL A 98 -6.97 -33.39 -7.11
C VAL A 98 -7.76 -33.89 -8.33
N ALA A 99 -8.93 -33.30 -8.59
CA ALA A 99 -9.74 -33.67 -9.76
C ALA A 99 -8.99 -33.45 -11.08
N PHE A 100 -8.29 -32.31 -11.20
CA PHE A 100 -7.50 -31.99 -12.39
C PHE A 100 -6.35 -32.98 -12.61
N VAL A 101 -5.60 -33.31 -11.55
CA VAL A 101 -4.50 -34.29 -11.62
C VAL A 101 -5.01 -35.67 -12.00
N THR A 102 -6.11 -36.13 -11.40
CA THR A 102 -6.71 -37.43 -11.73
C THR A 102 -7.18 -37.49 -13.18
N ALA A 103 -7.80 -36.42 -13.70
CA ALA A 103 -8.19 -36.35 -15.10
C ALA A 103 -6.96 -36.39 -16.03
N ALA A 104 -5.91 -35.63 -15.73
CA ALA A 104 -4.68 -35.62 -16.50
C ALA A 104 -3.99 -36.99 -16.52
N ASP A 105 -4.01 -37.71 -15.40
CA ASP A 105 -3.44 -39.06 -15.30
C ASP A 105 -4.25 -40.11 -16.08
N ALA A 106 -5.59 -39.99 -16.07
CA ALA A 106 -6.46 -40.81 -16.91
C ALA A 106 -6.19 -40.61 -18.41
N TYR A 107 -6.10 -39.34 -18.86
CA TYR A 107 -5.76 -39.04 -20.26
C TYR A 107 -4.38 -39.58 -20.66
N ARG A 108 -3.39 -39.52 -19.76
CA ARG A 108 -2.06 -40.07 -20.01
C ARG A 108 -2.09 -41.60 -20.11
N SER A 109 -2.88 -42.27 -19.27
CA SER A 109 -3.03 -43.73 -19.26
C SER A 109 -3.67 -44.26 -20.55
N ASP A 110 -4.74 -43.60 -21.03
CA ASP A 110 -5.40 -43.97 -22.30
C ASP A 110 -4.48 -43.78 -23.51
N THR A 111 -3.68 -42.71 -23.51
CA THR A 111 -2.73 -42.43 -24.60
C THR A 111 -1.64 -43.51 -24.69
N VAL A 112 -1.11 -43.95 -23.55
CA VAL A 112 -0.07 -44.99 -23.49
C VAL A 112 -0.62 -46.37 -23.88
N GLN A 113 -1.86 -46.71 -23.49
CA GLN A 113 -2.49 -47.97 -23.89
C GLN A 113 -2.76 -48.05 -25.40
N ASN A 114 -3.25 -46.97 -26.02
CA ASN A 114 -3.51 -46.93 -27.46
C ASN A 114 -2.23 -47.08 -28.31
N LEU A 115 -1.12 -46.47 -27.86
CA LEU A 115 0.19 -46.64 -28.51
C LEU A 115 0.72 -48.08 -28.38
N ARG A 116 0.47 -48.76 -27.25
CA ARG A 116 0.93 -50.13 -27.02
C ARG A 116 0.08 -51.18 -27.76
N GLY A 117 -1.21 -50.91 -27.95
CA GLY A 117 -2.12 -51.76 -28.74
C GLY A 117 -1.85 -51.70 -30.25
N GLY A 118 -1.41 -50.54 -30.78
CA GLY A 118 -1.12 -50.37 -32.20
C GLY A 118 0.18 -51.03 -32.69
N VAL A 119 1.12 -51.35 -31.80
CA VAL A 119 2.43 -51.93 -32.18
C VAL A 119 2.39 -53.47 -32.32
N ILE A 120 1.32 -54.14 -31.86
CA ILE A 120 1.20 -55.61 -31.92
C ILE A 120 0.39 -56.09 -33.15
N GLN A 121 -0.19 -55.18 -33.93
CA GLN A 121 -0.79 -55.47 -35.24
C GLN A 121 0.01 -54.82 -36.38
N ALA A 122 1.22 -55.32 -36.60
CA ALA A 122 1.87 -55.20 -37.90
C ALA A 122 2.12 -56.63 -38.40
N PRO A 123 1.59 -57.04 -39.57
CA PRO A 123 1.79 -58.37 -40.14
C PRO A 123 3.24 -58.60 -40.59
#